data_AF-A0A953FVG8-F1
#
_entry.id   AF-A0A953FVG8-F1
#
_cell.length_a   1.000
_cell.length_b   1.000
_cell.length_c   1.000
_cell.angle_alpha   90.00
_cell.angle_beta   90.00
_cell.angle_gamma   90.00
#
_symmetry.space_group_name_H-M   'P 1'
#
loop_
_entity.id
_entity.type
_entity.pdbx_description
1 polymer ?
#
loop_
_entity_poly.entity_id
_entity_poly.type
_entity_poly.pdbx_seq_one_letter_code
_entity_poly.pdbx_strand_id
1 'polypeptide(L)'
;MEQVQELEFWKHVSGLSPGWQESRDKVAALLLSASDALKGGEHLARSLELLREAVAAAPDSAAGRNKLITTLIENGCFEQAFTAWNEIFRARPEWMEVHSAVQNHFYYYGQISYSRRILQCVVDHQQKRAAELQFDRLGIRGLREYPSAIGHIGLLDNYAKMTRLGWRSSDEPVLLVHPRIANPAYLEYWRDFYPRMVMDPIAIDLMRPISRYIEDRITPILDKDRNLTAGEDYVGAALQAMIQSAWEAEGRGPLLKLKDQDRERGSKLLQSLGMPADAWFVSLHIREGRCGFRAARDASAQNYFPAIDEIRRRGGWVVRMGDPSMTPLPPMDGVIDYAVSKARQDWMDIYLWAACRFYIGTPSGPAWIPPTFGVPCVATNWNAYLTWRWFGQDIFLPKLLWLNSEKRYLKFTEVLGTPLGSAEAPAYFESVGVTIVDNTAEEITESVVEMLDRLEGKSKYCTEDEERNKRFETAWSTKAYKGAARIGREFLKRHADLI
;
A
#
# COMPACT_ATOMS: atom_id res chain seq x y z
N MET A 1 -35.72 8.19 -18.23
CA MET A 1 -36.65 9.22 -18.73
C MET A 1 -36.78 10.35 -17.72
N GLU A 2 -37.03 10.04 -16.44
CA GLU A 2 -37.08 11.02 -15.33
C GLU A 2 -35.78 11.82 -15.13
N GLN A 3 -34.61 11.17 -15.06
CA GLN A 3 -33.31 11.86 -14.93
C GLN A 3 -32.97 12.78 -16.12
N VAL A 4 -33.45 12.47 -17.33
CA VAL A 4 -33.22 13.31 -18.52
C VAL A 4 -34.09 14.57 -18.46
N GLN A 5 -35.35 14.42 -18.05
CA GLN A 5 -36.25 15.55 -17.83
C GLN A 5 -35.75 16.45 -16.70
N GLU A 6 -35.23 15.86 -15.62
CA GLU A 6 -34.62 16.60 -14.52
C GLU A 6 -33.36 17.37 -14.95
N LEU A 7 -32.48 16.75 -15.76
CA LEU A 7 -31.29 17.42 -16.29
C LEU A 7 -31.66 18.61 -17.18
N GLU A 8 -32.62 18.45 -18.10
CA GLU A 8 -33.08 19.55 -18.96
C GLU A 8 -33.72 20.69 -18.16
N PHE A 9 -34.50 20.36 -17.12
CA PHE A 9 -35.04 21.35 -16.20
C PHE A 9 -33.93 22.17 -15.52
N TRP A 10 -32.93 21.51 -14.93
CA TRP A 10 -31.84 22.21 -14.26
C TRP A 10 -30.91 22.95 -15.22
N LYS A 11 -30.71 22.46 -16.46
CA LYS A 11 -30.01 23.20 -17.52
C LYS A 11 -30.75 24.49 -17.86
N HIS A 12 -32.08 24.44 -17.99
CA HIS A 12 -32.91 25.62 -18.24
C HIS A 12 -32.82 26.63 -17.09
N VAL A 13 -32.98 26.16 -15.85
CA VAL A 13 -32.86 26.98 -14.63
C VAL A 13 -31.49 27.64 -14.53
N SER A 14 -30.41 26.89 -14.76
CA SER A 14 -29.04 27.43 -14.75
C SER A 14 -28.80 28.45 -15.87
N GLY A 15 -29.46 28.30 -17.02
CA GLY A 15 -29.40 29.27 -18.11
C GLY A 15 -30.12 30.58 -17.79
N LEU A 16 -31.24 30.50 -17.07
CA LEU A 16 -31.98 31.68 -16.60
C LEU A 16 -31.27 32.40 -15.44
N SER A 17 -30.43 31.71 -14.67
CA SER A 17 -29.71 32.28 -13.53
C SER A 17 -28.24 31.81 -13.46
N PRO A 18 -27.35 32.31 -14.34
CA PRO A 18 -25.97 31.84 -14.43
C PRO A 18 -25.13 32.03 -13.15
N GLY A 19 -25.53 32.97 -12.29
CA GLY A 19 -24.88 33.23 -11.00
C GLY A 19 -25.33 32.32 -9.86
N TRP A 20 -26.38 31.50 -10.05
CA TRP A 20 -26.86 30.60 -9.01
C TRP A 20 -26.04 29.30 -8.97
N GLN A 21 -25.19 29.19 -7.95
CA GLN A 21 -24.27 28.07 -7.80
C GLN A 21 -24.99 26.73 -7.68
N GLU A 22 -26.08 26.68 -6.92
CA GLU A 22 -26.79 25.43 -6.64
C GLU A 22 -27.39 24.80 -7.91
N SER A 23 -27.93 25.60 -8.83
CA SER A 23 -28.42 25.06 -10.11
C SER A 23 -27.30 24.47 -10.96
N ARG A 24 -26.11 25.09 -10.93
CA ARG A 24 -24.93 24.58 -11.65
C ARG A 24 -24.41 23.28 -11.04
N ASP A 25 -24.37 23.21 -9.72
CA ASP A 25 -23.97 22.00 -8.99
C ASP A 25 -24.96 20.85 -9.24
N LYS A 26 -26.27 21.14 -9.33
CA LYS A 26 -27.30 20.16 -9.72
C LYS A 26 -27.10 19.62 -11.13
N VAL A 27 -26.85 20.50 -12.12
CA VAL A 27 -26.52 20.07 -13.48
C VAL A 27 -25.28 19.19 -13.49
N ALA A 28 -24.21 19.59 -12.80
CA ALA A 28 -22.98 18.81 -12.73
C ALA A 28 -23.20 17.43 -12.08
N ALA A 29 -23.97 17.35 -10.99
CA ALA A 29 -24.29 16.09 -10.32
C ALA A 29 -25.09 15.11 -11.22
N LEU A 30 -26.09 15.63 -11.96
CA LEU A 30 -26.88 14.81 -12.89
C LEU A 30 -26.04 14.31 -14.07
N LEU A 31 -25.14 15.14 -14.60
CA LEU A 31 -24.21 14.74 -15.66
C LEU A 31 -23.21 13.68 -15.18
N LEU A 32 -22.72 13.79 -13.94
CA LEU A 32 -21.87 12.75 -13.33
C LEU A 32 -22.60 11.42 -13.20
N SER A 33 -23.84 11.45 -12.69
CA SER A 33 -24.67 10.24 -12.59
C SER A 33 -24.97 9.62 -13.96
N ALA A 34 -25.20 10.45 -14.99
CA ALA A 34 -25.45 9.98 -16.35
C ALA A 34 -24.19 9.36 -16.97
N SER A 35 -23.01 9.92 -16.71
CA SER A 35 -21.72 9.34 -17.10
C SER A 35 -21.49 7.96 -16.45
N ASP A 36 -21.85 7.78 -15.18
CA ASP A 36 -21.71 6.51 -14.47
C ASP A 36 -22.60 5.39 -15.04
N ALA A 37 -23.74 5.75 -15.64
CA ALA A 37 -24.62 4.81 -16.31
C ALA A 37 -24.04 4.30 -17.65
N LEU A 38 -23.08 5.04 -18.24
CA LEU A 38 -22.41 4.69 -19.49
C LEU A 38 -21.12 3.92 -19.19
N LYS A 39 -21.23 2.60 -18.98
CA LYS A 39 -20.08 1.70 -18.75
C LYS A 39 -19.59 1.07 -20.05
N GLY A 40 -18.27 1.04 -20.25
CA GLY A 40 -17.62 0.27 -21.31
C GLY A 40 -17.27 1.04 -22.59
N GLY A 41 -16.37 0.46 -23.39
CA GLY A 41 -15.65 1.12 -24.49
C GLY A 41 -16.52 1.75 -25.59
N GLU A 42 -17.71 1.21 -25.89
CA GLU A 42 -18.61 1.78 -26.91
C GLU A 42 -19.26 3.11 -26.48
N HIS A 43 -19.35 3.37 -25.17
CA HIS A 43 -19.94 4.59 -24.62
C HIS A 43 -18.92 5.54 -24.01
N LEU A 44 -17.62 5.22 -24.09
CA LEU A 44 -16.55 6.02 -23.49
C LEU A 44 -16.56 7.46 -24.02
N ALA A 45 -16.68 7.65 -25.34
CA ALA A 45 -16.72 8.98 -25.94
C ALA A 45 -17.85 9.83 -25.35
N ARG A 46 -19.05 9.26 -25.25
CA ARG A 46 -20.21 9.93 -24.68
C ARG A 46 -20.06 10.19 -23.19
N SER A 47 -19.49 9.24 -22.45
CA SER A 47 -19.21 9.41 -21.01
C SER A 47 -18.22 10.56 -20.78
N LEU A 48 -17.15 10.64 -21.56
CA LEU A 48 -16.17 11.74 -21.48
C LEU A 48 -16.77 13.09 -21.89
N GLU A 49 -17.70 13.14 -22.85
CA GLU A 49 -18.46 14.36 -23.17
C GLU A 49 -19.28 14.84 -21.97
N LEU A 50 -20.06 13.95 -21.35
CA LEU A 50 -20.87 14.30 -20.18
C LEU A 50 -20.00 14.78 -19.00
N LEU A 51 -18.83 14.16 -18.80
CA LEU A 51 -17.89 14.61 -17.77
C LEU A 51 -17.30 15.98 -18.07
N ARG A 52 -17.00 16.29 -19.34
CA ARG A 52 -16.57 17.64 -19.75
C ARG A 52 -17.68 18.67 -19.56
N GLU A 53 -18.94 18.33 -19.90
CA GLU A 53 -20.10 19.18 -19.60
C GLU A 53 -20.25 19.41 -18.09
N ALA A 54 -20.04 18.39 -17.26
CA ALA A 54 -20.12 18.49 -15.80
C ALA A 54 -19.03 19.43 -15.23
N VAL A 55 -17.80 19.32 -15.75
CA VAL A 55 -16.69 20.22 -15.38
C VAL A 55 -16.98 21.65 -15.81
N ALA A 56 -17.59 21.87 -16.98
CA ALA A 56 -17.97 23.20 -17.45
C ALA A 56 -19.12 23.81 -16.61
N ALA A 57 -20.08 22.99 -16.17
CA ALA A 57 -21.17 23.43 -15.32
C ALA A 57 -20.68 23.87 -13.93
N ALA A 58 -19.74 23.13 -13.33
CA ALA A 58 -19.19 23.44 -12.00
C ALA A 58 -17.64 23.52 -12.03
N PRO A 59 -17.05 24.61 -12.58
CA PRO A 59 -15.60 24.72 -12.80
C PRO A 59 -14.77 24.74 -11.51
N ASP A 60 -15.38 25.19 -10.41
CA ASP A 60 -14.81 25.23 -9.06
C ASP A 60 -15.03 23.93 -8.25
N SER A 61 -15.66 22.91 -8.85
CA SER A 61 -15.83 21.61 -8.23
C SER A 61 -14.72 20.65 -8.61
N ALA A 62 -14.08 20.05 -7.61
CA ALA A 62 -13.10 18.98 -7.81
C ALA A 62 -13.74 17.66 -8.28
N ALA A 63 -15.02 17.42 -7.98
CA ALA A 63 -15.65 16.11 -8.17
C ALA A 63 -15.70 15.70 -9.65
N GLY A 64 -16.22 16.59 -10.52
CA GLY A 64 -16.32 16.30 -11.96
C GLY A 64 -14.95 16.15 -12.62
N ARG A 65 -13.99 16.97 -12.21
CA ARG A 65 -12.60 16.94 -12.71
C ARG A 65 -11.89 15.65 -12.32
N ASN A 66 -12.01 15.22 -11.06
CA ASN A 66 -11.48 13.94 -10.59
C ASN A 66 -12.09 12.79 -11.37
N LYS A 67 -13.41 12.77 -11.52
CA LYS A 67 -14.11 11.71 -12.24
C LYS A 67 -13.66 11.63 -13.71
N LEU A 68 -13.50 12.77 -14.40
CA LEU A 68 -12.96 12.81 -15.76
C LEU A 68 -11.59 12.15 -15.84
N ILE A 69 -10.67 12.51 -14.94
CA ILE A 69 -9.31 11.99 -14.93
C ILE A 69 -9.29 10.49 -14.61
N THR A 70 -10.03 10.04 -13.60
CA THR A 70 -10.07 8.62 -13.23
C THR A 70 -10.65 7.79 -14.36
N THR A 71 -11.73 8.24 -15.02
CA THR A 71 -12.31 7.56 -16.18
C THR A 71 -11.29 7.45 -17.33
N LEU A 72 -10.51 8.51 -17.59
CA LEU A 72 -9.44 8.46 -18.60
C LEU A 72 -8.36 7.44 -18.24
N ILE A 73 -7.91 7.38 -16.97
CA ILE A 73 -6.94 6.39 -16.49
C ILE A 73 -7.48 4.97 -16.64
N GLU A 74 -8.72 4.74 -16.20
CA GLU A 74 -9.37 3.43 -16.24
C GLU A 74 -9.52 2.88 -17.66
N ASN A 75 -9.56 3.78 -18.67
CA ASN A 75 -9.63 3.43 -20.09
C ASN A 75 -8.29 3.59 -20.82
N GLY A 76 -7.16 3.63 -20.10
CA GLY A 76 -5.82 3.66 -20.68
C GLY A 76 -5.42 4.98 -21.37
N CYS A 77 -6.23 6.03 -21.27
CA CYS A 77 -5.99 7.34 -21.86
C CYS A 77 -5.05 8.20 -20.99
N PHE A 78 -3.87 7.67 -20.64
CA PHE A 78 -2.99 8.23 -19.61
C PHE A 78 -2.47 9.64 -19.92
N GLU A 79 -2.08 9.93 -21.17
CA GLU A 79 -1.62 11.29 -21.55
C GLU A 79 -2.75 12.33 -21.47
N GLN A 80 -3.98 11.94 -21.86
CA GLN A 80 -5.16 12.82 -21.73
C GLN A 80 -5.49 13.05 -20.26
N ALA A 81 -5.44 12.00 -19.43
CA ALA A 81 -5.62 12.10 -17.99
C ALA A 81 -4.60 13.05 -17.34
N PHE A 82 -3.32 12.93 -17.72
CA PHE A 82 -2.27 13.80 -17.21
C PHE A 82 -2.43 15.25 -17.67
N THR A 83 -2.83 15.46 -18.93
CA THR A 83 -3.14 16.80 -19.47
C THR A 83 -4.28 17.44 -18.69
N ALA A 84 -5.38 16.72 -18.48
CA ALA A 84 -6.51 17.19 -17.68
C ALA A 84 -6.10 17.51 -16.23
N TRP A 85 -5.29 16.66 -15.59
CA TRP A 85 -4.75 16.94 -14.25
C TRP A 85 -3.91 18.22 -14.22
N ASN A 86 -3.05 18.43 -15.23
CA ASN A 86 -2.16 19.59 -15.29
C ASN A 86 -2.95 20.91 -15.45
N GLU A 87 -4.10 20.89 -16.13
CA GLU A 87 -5.02 22.03 -16.18
C GLU A 87 -5.60 22.37 -14.80
N ILE A 88 -5.96 21.36 -14.00
CA ILE A 88 -6.38 21.56 -12.61
C ILE A 88 -5.25 22.15 -11.79
N PHE A 89 -4.06 21.56 -11.87
CA PHE A 89 -2.90 22.00 -11.11
C PHE A 89 -2.52 23.45 -11.40
N ARG A 90 -2.63 23.90 -12.66
CA ARG A 90 -2.41 25.31 -13.01
C ARG A 90 -3.46 26.25 -12.43
N ALA A 91 -4.72 25.83 -12.36
CA ALA A 91 -5.82 26.65 -11.88
C ALA A 91 -5.96 26.68 -10.35
N ARG A 92 -5.66 25.55 -9.70
CA ARG A 92 -5.88 25.27 -8.27
C ARG A 92 -4.76 24.39 -7.70
N PRO A 93 -3.50 24.85 -7.67
CA PRO A 93 -2.38 24.06 -7.14
C PRO A 93 -2.50 23.76 -5.63
N GLU A 94 -3.36 24.49 -4.91
CA GLU A 94 -3.63 24.31 -3.49
C GLU A 94 -4.56 23.13 -3.18
N TRP A 95 -5.18 22.50 -4.20
CA TRP A 95 -6.07 21.34 -4.04
C TRP A 95 -5.29 20.03 -3.83
N MET A 96 -4.50 19.98 -2.75
CA MET A 96 -3.56 18.89 -2.45
C MET A 96 -4.23 17.51 -2.40
N GLU A 97 -5.46 17.43 -1.88
CA GLU A 97 -6.24 16.20 -1.81
C GLU A 97 -6.58 15.65 -3.21
N VAL A 98 -6.91 16.55 -4.15
CA VAL A 98 -7.24 16.22 -5.55
C VAL A 98 -6.01 15.68 -6.26
N HIS A 99 -4.87 16.38 -6.13
CA HIS A 99 -3.62 15.94 -6.74
C HIS A 99 -3.15 14.59 -6.17
N SER A 100 -3.31 14.38 -4.87
CA SER A 100 -2.99 13.10 -4.22
C SER A 100 -3.90 11.96 -4.69
N ALA A 101 -5.21 12.22 -4.85
CA ALA A 101 -6.15 11.22 -5.35
C ALA A 101 -5.83 10.79 -6.80
N VAL A 102 -5.52 11.74 -7.68
CA VAL A 102 -5.13 11.45 -9.07
C VAL A 102 -3.79 10.72 -9.13
N GLN A 103 -2.80 11.19 -8.37
CA GLN A 103 -1.49 10.55 -8.27
C GLN A 103 -1.60 9.08 -7.84
N ASN A 104 -2.45 8.80 -6.84
CA ASN A 104 -2.70 7.43 -6.39
C ASN A 104 -3.37 6.56 -7.47
N HIS A 105 -4.29 7.10 -8.28
CA HIS A 105 -4.90 6.33 -9.37
C HIS A 105 -3.87 5.92 -10.43
N PHE A 106 -2.99 6.83 -10.85
CA PHE A 106 -1.87 6.46 -11.73
C PHE A 106 -0.97 5.39 -11.10
N TYR A 107 -0.64 5.53 -9.82
CA TYR A 107 0.15 4.54 -9.09
C TYR A 107 -0.49 3.14 -9.13
N TYR A 108 -1.78 3.04 -8.80
CA TYR A 108 -2.49 1.76 -8.77
C TYR A 108 -2.63 1.10 -10.14
N TYR A 109 -2.58 1.87 -11.23
CA TYR A 109 -2.54 1.37 -12.61
C TYR A 109 -1.11 1.08 -13.10
N GLY A 110 -0.12 1.10 -12.19
CA GLY A 110 1.29 0.87 -12.52
C GLY A 110 1.95 2.00 -13.31
N GLN A 111 1.25 3.12 -13.51
CA GLN A 111 1.70 4.28 -14.28
C GLN A 111 2.59 5.19 -13.43
N ILE A 112 3.69 4.60 -12.94
CA ILE A 112 4.61 5.20 -11.97
C ILE A 112 5.22 6.51 -12.49
N SER A 113 5.51 6.62 -13.79
CA SER A 113 6.08 7.83 -14.38
C SER A 113 5.17 9.05 -14.23
N TYR A 114 3.86 8.90 -14.52
CA TYR A 114 2.88 9.96 -14.33
C TYR A 114 2.66 10.28 -12.86
N SER A 115 2.52 9.25 -12.02
CA SER A 115 2.42 9.41 -10.55
C SER A 115 3.60 10.23 -10.01
N ARG A 116 4.82 9.95 -10.47
CA ARG A 116 6.04 10.67 -10.09
C ARG A 116 6.03 12.12 -10.58
N ARG A 117 5.65 12.37 -11.83
CA ARG A 117 5.57 13.73 -12.39
C ARG A 117 4.58 14.60 -11.60
N ILE A 118 3.41 14.04 -11.25
CA ILE A 118 2.43 14.74 -10.41
C ILE A 118 3.02 15.08 -9.06
N LEU A 119 3.66 14.10 -8.41
CA LEU A 119 4.26 14.30 -7.10
C LEU A 119 5.35 15.36 -7.14
N GLN A 120 6.22 15.35 -8.15
CA GLN A 120 7.26 16.36 -8.32
C GLN A 120 6.65 17.77 -8.44
N CYS A 121 5.63 17.96 -9.28
CA CYS A 121 4.98 19.27 -9.41
C CYS A 121 4.38 19.76 -8.09
N VAL A 122 3.73 18.86 -7.33
CA VAL A 122 3.15 19.20 -6.02
C VAL A 122 4.26 19.61 -5.03
N VAL A 123 5.35 18.86 -4.97
CA VAL A 123 6.51 19.15 -4.11
C VAL A 123 7.15 20.48 -4.49
N ASP A 124 7.40 20.73 -5.78
CA ASP A 124 8.01 21.98 -6.26
C ASP A 124 7.14 23.18 -5.86
N HIS A 125 5.82 23.05 -5.99
CA HIS A 125 4.88 24.08 -5.55
C HIS A 125 4.90 24.26 -4.03
N GLN A 126 4.92 23.17 -3.26
CA GLN A 126 5.00 23.22 -1.81
C GLN A 126 6.25 23.96 -1.34
N GLN A 127 7.42 23.62 -1.90
CA GLN A 127 8.70 24.26 -1.59
C GLN A 127 8.72 25.74 -1.94
N LYS A 128 8.27 26.08 -3.16
CA LYS A 128 8.16 27.47 -3.59
C LYS A 128 7.29 28.28 -2.64
N ARG A 129 6.10 27.76 -2.28
CA ARG A 129 5.18 28.43 -1.35
C ARG A 129 5.74 28.49 0.07
N ALA A 130 6.42 27.44 0.54
CA ALA A 130 7.06 27.43 1.85
C ALA A 130 8.12 28.54 1.94
N ALA A 131 8.95 28.72 0.91
CA ALA A 131 9.94 29.79 0.85
C ALA A 131 9.31 31.19 0.77
N GLU A 132 8.29 31.38 -0.07
CA GLU A 132 7.55 32.65 -0.19
C GLU A 132 6.91 33.08 1.13
N LEU A 133 6.38 32.12 1.89
CA LEU A 133 5.73 32.34 3.18
C LEU A 133 6.68 32.19 4.38
N GLN A 134 7.97 31.93 4.14
CA GLN A 134 9.01 31.68 5.14
C GLN A 134 8.73 30.50 6.10
N PHE A 135 7.87 29.56 5.68
CA PHE A 135 7.58 28.36 6.46
C PHE A 135 8.75 27.37 6.49
N ASP A 136 9.63 27.42 5.49
CA ASP A 136 10.89 26.67 5.43
C ASP A 136 11.88 27.05 6.54
N ARG A 137 11.69 28.19 7.21
CA ARG A 137 12.53 28.66 8.32
C ARG A 137 12.06 28.24 9.70
N LEU A 138 10.93 27.54 9.79
CA LEU A 138 10.34 27.14 11.07
C LEU A 138 11.13 26.03 11.80
N GLY A 139 12.10 25.40 11.13
CA GLY A 139 12.87 24.29 11.69
C GLY A 139 12.03 23.04 11.98
N ILE A 140 10.86 22.93 11.35
CA ILE A 140 9.93 21.81 11.50
C ILE A 140 9.50 21.28 10.13
N ARG A 141 9.19 19.99 10.08
CA ARG A 141 8.54 19.33 8.93
C ARG A 141 7.24 18.69 9.38
N GLY A 142 6.17 18.92 8.63
CA GLY A 142 4.90 18.26 8.89
C GLY A 142 4.97 16.81 8.41
N LEU A 143 4.59 15.86 9.24
CA LEU A 143 4.32 14.49 8.81
C LEU A 143 2.82 14.31 8.76
N ARG A 144 2.29 14.27 7.53
CA ARG A 144 0.89 13.93 7.32
C ARG A 144 0.78 12.43 7.19
N GLU A 145 0.32 11.81 8.26
CA GLU A 145 -0.10 10.41 8.21
C GLU A 145 -1.60 10.26 8.33
N TYR A 146 -2.10 9.20 7.68
CA TYR A 146 -3.46 8.75 7.87
C TYR A 146 -3.43 7.51 8.76
N PRO A 147 -3.33 7.68 10.09
CA PRO A 147 -3.35 6.56 11.03
C PRO A 147 -4.66 5.76 10.94
N SER A 148 -5.65 6.21 10.17
CA SER A 148 -6.86 5.48 9.84
C SER A 148 -6.61 4.16 9.11
N ALA A 149 -5.41 3.91 8.60
CA ALA A 149 -4.97 2.60 8.13
C ALA A 149 -3.74 2.13 8.91
N ILE A 150 -3.81 0.93 9.49
CA ILE A 150 -2.74 0.41 10.35
C ILE A 150 -1.39 0.25 9.63
N GLY A 151 -1.43 -0.05 8.33
CA GLY A 151 -0.24 -0.16 7.50
C GLY A 151 0.50 1.16 7.33
N HIS A 152 -0.21 2.29 7.30
CA HIS A 152 0.42 3.61 7.22
C HIS A 152 1.16 3.96 8.50
N ILE A 153 0.64 3.55 9.67
CA ILE A 153 1.37 3.67 10.94
C ILE A 153 2.70 2.91 10.86
N GLY A 154 2.74 1.74 10.21
CA GLY A 154 3.97 0.98 10.02
C GLY A 154 5.02 1.69 9.16
N LEU A 155 4.62 2.60 8.28
CA LEU A 155 5.55 3.37 7.45
C LEU A 155 6.36 4.41 8.27
N LEU A 156 5.93 4.74 9.49
CA LEU A 156 6.71 5.55 10.43
C LEU A 156 8.10 4.96 10.71
N ASP A 157 8.27 3.65 10.53
CA ASP A 157 9.57 2.99 10.62
C ASP A 157 10.60 3.61 9.66
N ASN A 158 10.19 3.84 8.41
CA ASN A 158 11.07 4.37 7.36
C ASN A 158 11.59 5.76 7.70
N TYR A 159 10.70 6.65 8.16
CA TYR A 159 11.06 8.02 8.48
C TYR A 159 11.97 8.10 9.72
N ALA A 160 11.73 7.25 10.71
CA ALA A 160 12.59 7.14 11.89
C ALA A 160 13.98 6.57 11.53
N LYS A 161 14.05 5.61 10.60
CA LYS A 161 15.33 5.08 10.08
C LYS A 161 16.10 6.12 9.26
N MET A 162 15.44 6.82 8.33
CA MET A 162 16.08 7.91 7.57
C MET A 162 16.69 8.97 8.47
N THR A 163 15.99 9.36 9.54
CA THR A 163 16.49 10.29 10.56
C THR A 163 17.82 9.80 11.15
N ARG A 164 17.87 8.53 11.55
CA ARG A 164 19.03 7.92 12.21
C ARG A 164 20.17 7.52 11.26
N LEU A 165 19.87 7.42 9.97
CA LEU A 165 20.85 7.24 8.89
C LEU A 165 21.39 8.59 8.37
N GLY A 166 20.81 9.72 8.80
CA GLY A 166 21.18 11.05 8.33
C GLY A 166 20.74 11.37 6.90
N TRP A 167 19.67 10.73 6.41
CA TRP A 167 19.16 10.87 5.03
C TRP A 167 18.08 11.96 4.88
N ARG A 168 17.89 12.79 5.90
CA ARG A 168 16.95 13.91 5.87
C ARG A 168 17.51 15.12 6.61
N SER A 169 16.87 16.28 6.44
CA SER A 169 17.23 17.49 7.19
C SER A 169 17.13 17.29 8.70
N SER A 170 17.82 18.13 9.46
CA SER A 170 17.76 18.13 10.93
C SER A 170 16.46 18.73 11.49
N ASP A 171 15.55 19.19 10.62
CA ASP A 171 14.28 19.78 11.03
C ASP A 171 13.46 18.79 11.85
N GLU A 172 12.69 19.31 12.80
CA GLU A 172 11.94 18.47 13.72
C GLU A 172 10.62 18.00 13.11
N PRO A 173 10.35 16.67 13.08
CA PRO A 173 9.12 16.16 12.54
C PRO A 173 7.96 16.39 13.51
N VAL A 174 6.87 16.95 12.98
CA VAL A 174 5.60 17.12 13.70
C VAL A 174 4.56 16.20 13.08
N LEU A 175 4.17 15.15 13.80
CA LEU A 175 3.18 14.18 13.34
C LEU A 175 1.78 14.71 13.63
N LEU A 176 1.04 15.07 12.58
CA LEU A 176 -0.36 15.48 12.68
C LEU A 176 -1.25 14.24 12.61
N VAL A 177 -1.76 13.80 13.76
CA VAL A 177 -2.49 12.52 13.89
C VAL A 177 -3.97 12.75 13.64
N HIS A 178 -4.48 12.22 12.53
CA HIS A 178 -5.92 12.27 12.25
C HIS A 178 -6.75 11.64 13.40
N PRO A 179 -7.93 12.19 13.78
CA PRO A 179 -8.73 11.70 14.92
C PRO A 179 -9.13 10.22 14.82
N ARG A 180 -9.32 9.73 13.60
CA ARG A 180 -9.54 8.31 13.32
C ARG A 180 -8.20 7.57 13.26
N ILE A 181 -7.91 6.79 14.29
CA ILE A 181 -6.72 5.94 14.42
C ILE A 181 -7.14 4.48 14.30
N ALA A 182 -6.50 3.71 13.41
CA ALA A 182 -6.80 2.31 13.17
C ALA A 182 -6.39 1.42 14.35
N ASN A 183 -5.25 1.71 14.98
CA ASN A 183 -4.75 0.99 16.14
C ASN A 183 -3.97 1.95 17.06
N PRO A 184 -4.61 2.49 18.11
CA PRO A 184 -3.97 3.40 19.06
C PRO A 184 -2.80 2.76 19.80
N ALA A 185 -2.90 1.48 20.15
CA ALA A 185 -1.81 0.75 20.80
C ALA A 185 -0.54 0.70 19.94
N TYR A 186 -0.66 0.56 18.62
CA TYR A 186 0.50 0.60 17.73
C TYR A 186 1.12 1.98 17.63
N LEU A 187 0.29 3.02 17.50
CA LEU A 187 0.77 4.40 17.44
C LEU A 187 1.57 4.77 18.70
N GLU A 188 1.18 4.22 19.86
CA GLU A 188 1.90 4.42 21.13
C GLU A 188 3.35 3.93 21.09
N TYR A 189 3.66 2.87 20.35
CA TYR A 189 5.04 2.39 20.19
C TYR A 189 5.94 3.40 19.45
N TRP A 190 5.35 4.29 18.66
CA TRP A 190 6.07 5.31 17.91
C TRP A 190 6.31 6.60 18.70
N ARG A 191 5.71 6.76 19.89
CA ARG A 191 5.78 8.01 20.68
C ARG A 191 7.22 8.45 20.96
N ASP A 192 8.10 7.51 21.30
CA ASP A 192 9.51 7.81 21.60
C ASP A 192 10.32 8.26 20.37
N PHE A 193 9.82 7.95 19.17
CA PHE A 193 10.45 8.30 17.89
C PHE A 193 9.94 9.63 17.33
N TYR A 194 8.73 10.02 17.74
CA TYR A 194 8.04 11.22 17.28
C TYR A 194 7.50 11.99 18.50
N PRO A 195 8.35 12.72 19.24
CA PRO A 195 7.92 13.39 20.47
C PRO A 195 6.87 14.48 20.23
N ARG A 196 6.80 15.04 19.01
CA ARG A 196 5.78 16.02 18.60
C ARG A 196 4.62 15.37 17.84
N MET A 197 3.86 14.52 18.53
CA MET A 197 2.56 14.03 18.05
C MET A 197 1.44 15.00 18.45
N VAL A 198 0.80 15.61 17.46
CA VAL A 198 -0.36 16.50 17.68
C VAL A 198 -1.63 15.71 17.37
N MET A 199 -2.44 15.46 18.41
CA MET A 199 -3.70 14.71 18.30
C MET A 199 -4.94 15.60 18.52
N ASP A 200 -4.77 16.82 19.01
CA ASP A 200 -5.87 17.76 19.25
C ASP A 200 -6.44 18.27 17.91
N PRO A 201 -7.73 18.06 17.62
CA PRO A 201 -8.32 18.45 16.34
C PRO A 201 -8.20 19.94 16.03
N ILE A 202 -8.30 20.80 17.05
CA ILE A 202 -8.21 22.26 16.88
C ILE A 202 -6.77 22.64 16.50
N ALA A 203 -5.78 22.09 17.20
CA ALA A 203 -4.37 22.30 16.87
C ALA A 203 -4.02 21.79 15.46
N ILE A 204 -4.55 20.64 15.06
CA ILE A 204 -4.37 20.09 13.70
C ILE A 204 -4.96 21.06 12.66
N ASP A 205 -6.17 21.57 12.89
CA ASP A 205 -6.82 22.52 11.97
C ASP A 205 -6.08 23.85 11.87
N LEU A 206 -5.54 24.35 13.00
CA LEU A 206 -4.70 25.54 13.04
C LEU A 206 -3.36 25.34 12.31
N MET A 207 -2.79 24.14 12.38
CA MET A 207 -1.52 23.83 11.70
C MET A 207 -1.66 23.53 10.21
N ARG A 208 -2.85 23.09 9.77
CA ARG A 208 -3.10 22.64 8.38
C ARG A 208 -2.73 23.65 7.28
N PRO A 209 -2.92 24.98 7.45
CA PRO A 209 -2.49 25.96 6.45
C PRO A 209 -0.97 26.02 6.26
N ILE A 210 -0.19 25.69 7.29
CA ILE A 210 1.28 25.68 7.25
C ILE A 210 1.76 24.30 6.82
N SER A 211 1.28 23.24 7.48
CA SER A 211 1.79 21.88 7.34
C SER A 211 1.75 21.37 5.91
N ARG A 212 0.73 21.76 5.13
CA ARG A 212 0.57 21.37 3.72
C ARG A 212 1.70 21.85 2.80
N TYR A 213 2.53 22.81 3.23
CA TYR A 213 3.65 23.34 2.44
C TYR A 213 5.01 22.85 2.94
N ILE A 214 5.08 22.40 4.20
CA ILE A 214 6.28 21.85 4.83
C ILE A 214 6.16 20.34 5.09
N GLU A 215 5.28 19.68 4.34
CA GLU A 215 4.95 18.27 4.51
C GLU A 215 6.06 17.38 3.95
N ASP A 216 6.54 16.45 4.76
CA ASP A 216 7.24 15.26 4.27
C ASP A 216 6.23 14.15 4.08
N ARG A 217 6.28 13.50 2.91
CA ARG A 217 5.59 12.22 2.72
C ARG A 217 6.44 11.13 3.37
N ILE A 218 5.79 10.20 4.07
CA ILE A 218 6.49 9.09 4.76
C ILE A 218 7.00 8.01 3.78
N THR A 219 6.53 8.06 2.54
CA THR A 219 7.26 7.50 1.39
C THR A 219 7.92 8.65 0.61
N PRO A 220 9.01 9.27 1.11
CA PRO A 220 9.58 10.42 0.44
C PRO A 220 10.19 10.00 -0.90
N ILE A 221 10.40 10.97 -1.77
CA ILE A 221 11.26 10.82 -2.94
C ILE A 221 12.61 11.41 -2.54
N LEU A 222 13.64 10.58 -2.51
CA LEU A 222 15.01 11.06 -2.48
C LEU A 222 15.46 11.39 -3.90
N ASP A 223 16.26 12.45 -4.04
CA ASP A 223 17.07 12.65 -5.24
C ASP A 223 18.28 11.68 -5.25
N LYS A 224 19.02 11.68 -6.35
CA LYS A 224 20.26 10.90 -6.51
C LYS A 224 21.34 11.18 -5.45
N ASP A 225 21.28 12.34 -4.80
CA ASP A 225 22.24 12.82 -3.80
C ASP A 225 21.75 12.59 -2.35
N ARG A 226 20.65 11.83 -2.17
CA ARG A 226 20.03 11.46 -0.89
C ARG A 226 19.46 12.65 -0.10
N ASN A 227 19.21 13.77 -0.77
CA ASN A 227 18.46 14.87 -0.17
C ASN A 227 16.97 14.69 -0.42
N LEU A 228 16.16 15.33 0.43
CA LEU A 228 14.74 15.47 0.17
C LEU A 228 14.56 16.40 -1.04
N THR A 229 14.37 15.77 -2.20
CA THR A 229 13.79 16.22 -3.50
C THR A 229 14.65 16.87 -4.59
N ALA A 230 14.18 16.58 -5.82
CA ALA A 230 14.53 17.03 -7.18
C ALA A 230 15.73 16.35 -7.89
N GLY A 231 15.46 15.17 -8.48
CA GLY A 231 16.21 14.63 -9.64
C GLY A 231 16.67 13.18 -9.47
N GLU A 232 16.04 12.26 -10.24
CA GLU A 232 16.31 10.81 -10.36
C GLU A 232 16.19 9.99 -9.03
N ASP A 233 15.60 8.81 -8.88
CA ASP A 233 14.61 8.00 -9.63
C ASP A 233 14.05 6.93 -8.66
N TYR A 234 13.21 7.26 -7.66
CA TYR A 234 12.80 6.25 -6.64
C TYR A 234 11.31 6.25 -6.27
N VAL A 235 10.66 5.11 -6.54
CA VAL A 235 9.29 4.76 -6.08
C VAL A 235 9.32 4.52 -4.57
N GLY A 236 8.22 4.81 -3.86
CA GLY A 236 8.14 4.64 -2.41
C GLY A 236 8.64 3.28 -1.89
N ALA A 237 8.43 2.18 -2.63
CA ALA A 237 8.95 0.86 -2.26
C ALA A 237 10.45 0.66 -2.53
N ALA A 238 10.97 1.30 -3.58
CA ALA A 238 12.41 1.34 -3.87
C ALA A 238 13.18 2.00 -2.74
N LEU A 239 12.69 3.15 -2.28
CA LEU A 239 13.28 3.87 -1.17
C LEU A 239 13.26 3.04 0.11
N GLN A 240 12.15 2.39 0.41
CA GLN A 240 12.04 1.52 1.58
C GLN A 240 13.06 0.37 1.55
N ALA A 241 13.27 -0.25 0.39
CA ALA A 241 14.32 -1.24 0.20
C ALA A 241 15.72 -0.68 0.44
N MET A 242 16.01 0.53 -0.02
CA MET A 242 17.30 1.17 0.23
C MET A 242 17.51 1.55 1.69
N ILE A 243 16.51 2.15 2.35
CA ILE A 243 16.55 2.48 3.79
C ILE A 243 16.82 1.22 4.59
N GLN A 244 16.06 0.16 4.33
CA GLN A 244 16.18 -1.09 5.07
C GLN A 244 17.52 -1.78 4.80
N SER A 245 17.99 -1.81 3.55
CA SER A 245 19.29 -2.38 3.19
C SER A 245 20.44 -1.64 3.89
N ALA A 246 20.38 -0.30 3.93
CA ALA A 246 21.37 0.50 4.65
C ALA A 246 21.32 0.26 6.17
N TRP A 247 20.11 0.16 6.73
CA TRP A 247 19.89 -0.15 8.14
C TRP A 247 20.49 -1.51 8.54
N GLU A 248 20.25 -2.54 7.73
CA GLU A 248 20.78 -3.90 7.93
C GLU A 248 22.30 -3.96 7.71
N ALA A 249 22.84 -3.21 6.74
CA ALA A 249 24.28 -3.15 6.48
C ALA A 249 25.07 -2.58 7.68
N GLU A 250 24.46 -1.72 8.48
CA GLU A 250 25.05 -1.23 9.74
C GLU A 250 24.84 -2.19 10.93
N GLY A 251 24.22 -3.37 10.71
CA GLY A 251 23.95 -4.36 11.75
C GLY A 251 22.92 -3.91 12.78
N ARG A 252 22.07 -2.93 12.44
CA ARG A 252 21.09 -2.36 13.37
C ARG A 252 19.88 -3.28 13.52
N GLY A 253 19.43 -3.46 14.77
CA GLY A 253 18.21 -4.21 15.09
C GLY A 253 16.92 -3.46 14.75
N PRO A 254 15.74 -4.08 15.00
CA PRO A 254 14.45 -3.42 14.82
C PRO A 254 14.32 -2.18 15.71
N LEU A 255 13.54 -1.20 15.25
CA LEU A 255 13.27 0.01 16.04
C LEU A 255 12.35 -0.29 17.22
N LEU A 256 11.29 -1.05 16.97
CA LEU A 256 10.32 -1.36 18.02
C LEU A 256 10.71 -2.64 18.75
N LYS A 257 10.42 -2.64 20.05
CA LYS A 257 10.54 -3.82 20.91
C LYS A 257 9.26 -3.95 21.71
N LEU A 258 8.68 -5.13 21.71
CA LEU A 258 7.47 -5.43 22.44
C LEU A 258 7.69 -5.19 23.95
N LYS A 259 6.80 -4.41 24.57
CA LYS A 259 6.86 -4.08 26.00
C LYS A 259 6.60 -5.34 26.84
N ASP A 260 7.24 -5.47 28.00
CA ASP A 260 7.08 -6.66 28.85
C ASP A 260 5.64 -6.84 29.36
N GLN A 261 4.95 -5.74 29.65
CA GLN A 261 3.52 -5.76 29.99
C GLN A 261 2.68 -6.38 28.86
N ASP A 262 2.97 -6.01 27.60
CA ASP A 262 2.27 -6.53 26.41
C ASP A 262 2.55 -8.01 26.20
N ARG A 263 3.80 -8.44 26.46
CA ARG A 263 4.19 -9.85 26.44
C ARG A 263 3.41 -10.67 27.44
N GLU A 264 3.34 -10.21 28.68
CA GLU A 264 2.68 -10.93 29.77
C GLU A 264 1.17 -11.04 29.52
N ARG A 265 0.50 -9.93 29.22
CA ARG A 265 -0.96 -9.93 28.99
C ARG A 265 -1.34 -10.70 27.73
N GLY A 266 -0.53 -10.62 26.67
CA GLY A 266 -0.75 -11.36 25.43
C GLY A 266 -0.61 -12.87 25.61
N SER A 267 0.44 -13.31 26.31
CA SER A 267 0.64 -14.73 26.63
C SER A 267 -0.50 -15.30 27.48
N LYS A 268 -0.93 -14.57 28.52
CA LYS A 268 -2.09 -14.97 29.36
C LYS A 268 -3.37 -15.10 28.54
N LEU A 269 -3.62 -14.17 27.61
CA LEU A 269 -4.80 -14.23 26.75
C LEU A 269 -4.75 -15.45 25.82
N LEU A 270 -3.61 -15.75 25.19
CA LEU A 270 -3.48 -16.96 24.38
C LEU A 270 -3.67 -18.25 25.20
N GLN A 271 -3.17 -18.29 26.43
CA GLN A 271 -3.40 -19.43 27.34
C GLN A 271 -4.89 -19.61 27.65
N SER A 272 -5.63 -18.53 27.87
CA SER A 272 -7.08 -18.60 28.06
C SER A 272 -7.84 -19.06 26.80
N LEU A 273 -7.22 -18.93 25.63
CA LEU A 273 -7.74 -19.44 24.35
C LEU A 273 -7.28 -20.88 24.06
N GLY A 274 -6.60 -21.53 25.00
CA GLY A 274 -6.20 -22.94 24.91
C GLY A 274 -4.77 -23.20 24.43
N MET A 275 -3.98 -22.16 24.13
CA MET A 275 -2.59 -22.32 23.73
C MET A 275 -1.70 -22.64 24.96
N PRO A 276 -0.86 -23.70 24.94
CA PRO A 276 0.09 -23.97 26.02
C PRO A 276 1.06 -22.81 26.25
N ALA A 277 1.51 -22.64 27.50
CA ALA A 277 2.34 -21.51 27.90
C ALA A 277 3.75 -21.50 27.24
N ASP A 278 4.26 -22.67 26.89
CA ASP A 278 5.56 -22.90 26.25
C ASP A 278 5.46 -23.06 24.72
N ALA A 279 4.26 -23.00 24.15
CA ALA A 279 4.05 -23.10 22.72
C ALA A 279 4.49 -21.83 21.99
N TRP A 280 5.09 -22.00 20.81
CA TRP A 280 5.33 -20.93 19.86
C TRP A 280 4.19 -20.89 18.84
N PHE A 281 3.96 -19.71 18.24
CA PHE A 281 2.91 -19.53 17.25
C PHE A 281 3.36 -18.73 16.03
N VAL A 282 2.64 -18.91 14.94
CA VAL A 282 2.74 -18.17 13.69
C VAL A 282 1.48 -17.36 13.52
N SER A 283 1.62 -16.09 13.19
CA SER A 283 0.48 -15.23 12.90
C SER A 283 0.20 -15.22 11.40
N LEU A 284 -1.06 -15.45 11.05
CA LEU A 284 -1.52 -15.61 9.68
C LEU A 284 -2.56 -14.54 9.34
N HIS A 285 -2.36 -13.79 8.25
CA HIS A 285 -3.39 -12.90 7.71
C HIS A 285 -3.56 -13.08 6.20
N ILE A 286 -4.76 -13.50 5.82
CA ILE A 286 -5.14 -13.74 4.44
C ILE A 286 -6.25 -12.75 4.12
N ARG A 287 -5.96 -11.80 3.25
CA ARG A 287 -6.95 -10.79 2.86
C ARG A 287 -8.08 -11.45 2.05
N GLU A 288 -9.32 -11.11 2.41
CA GLU A 288 -10.52 -11.49 1.68
C GLU A 288 -11.39 -10.25 1.38
N GLY A 289 -12.06 -10.26 0.23
CA GLY A 289 -12.78 -9.12 -0.32
C GLY A 289 -13.05 -9.31 -1.81
N ARG A 290 -13.90 -10.27 -2.16
CA ARG A 290 -14.14 -10.79 -3.53
C ARG A 290 -14.51 -9.74 -4.61
N CYS A 291 -14.62 -8.46 -4.29
CA CYS A 291 -14.94 -7.39 -5.23
C CYS A 291 -14.19 -6.08 -4.93
N GLY A 292 -13.98 -5.29 -5.99
CA GLY A 292 -13.52 -3.90 -5.89
C GLY A 292 -12.07 -3.67 -6.34
N PHE A 293 -11.66 -2.41 -6.23
CA PHE A 293 -10.42 -1.86 -6.81
C PHE A 293 -9.12 -2.53 -6.30
N ARG A 294 -9.18 -3.31 -5.20
CA ARG A 294 -8.01 -3.94 -4.58
C ARG A 294 -8.12 -5.46 -4.44
N ALA A 295 -9.06 -6.08 -5.15
CA ALA A 295 -9.33 -7.52 -5.08
C ALA A 295 -8.15 -8.40 -5.55
N ALA A 296 -7.21 -7.83 -6.33
CA ALA A 296 -5.99 -8.51 -6.78
C ALA A 296 -5.07 -8.96 -5.63
N ARG A 297 -5.29 -8.46 -4.42
CA ARG A 297 -4.50 -8.75 -3.22
C ARG A 297 -5.07 -9.89 -2.36
N ASP A 298 -6.23 -10.38 -2.72
CA ASP A 298 -6.93 -11.41 -1.96
C ASP A 298 -6.40 -12.80 -2.32
N ALA A 299 -6.69 -13.77 -1.46
CA ALA A 299 -6.37 -15.17 -1.70
C ALA A 299 -7.37 -16.09 -0.99
N SER A 300 -7.47 -17.33 -1.48
CA SER A 300 -8.26 -18.37 -0.81
C SER A 300 -7.57 -18.84 0.47
N ALA A 301 -8.32 -18.88 1.58
CA ALA A 301 -7.83 -19.42 2.85
C ALA A 301 -7.49 -20.92 2.78
N GLN A 302 -8.21 -21.66 1.92
CA GLN A 302 -8.02 -23.11 1.74
C GLN A 302 -6.60 -23.44 1.25
N ASN A 303 -5.99 -22.58 0.44
CA ASN A 303 -4.62 -22.78 -0.05
C ASN A 303 -3.57 -22.73 1.07
N TYR A 304 -3.92 -22.30 2.28
CA TYR A 304 -2.99 -22.21 3.41
C TYR A 304 -3.12 -23.40 4.36
N PHE A 305 -4.12 -24.28 4.20
CA PHE A 305 -4.33 -25.39 5.14
C PHE A 305 -3.14 -26.36 5.22
N PRO A 306 -2.50 -26.76 4.11
CA PRO A 306 -1.32 -27.62 4.21
C PRO A 306 -0.13 -26.95 4.92
N ALA A 307 0.02 -25.63 4.77
CA ALA A 307 1.02 -24.86 5.49
C ALA A 307 0.72 -24.75 6.99
N ILE A 308 -0.56 -24.59 7.35
CA ILE A 308 -1.03 -24.65 8.75
C ILE A 308 -0.70 -26.02 9.36
N ASP A 309 -0.97 -27.10 8.63
CA ASP A 309 -0.69 -28.46 9.09
C ASP A 309 0.81 -28.71 9.29
N GLU A 310 1.67 -28.18 8.42
CA GLU A 310 3.12 -28.27 8.60
C GLU A 310 3.59 -27.54 9.86
N ILE A 311 3.07 -26.34 10.14
CA ILE A 311 3.38 -25.59 11.37
C ILE A 311 2.97 -26.41 12.60
N ARG A 312 1.76 -26.98 12.58
CA ARG A 312 1.24 -27.84 13.67
C ARG A 312 2.08 -29.10 13.86
N ARG A 313 2.51 -29.74 12.76
CA ARG A 313 3.39 -30.91 12.79
C ARG A 313 4.73 -30.61 13.46
N ARG A 314 5.21 -29.37 13.39
CA ARG A 314 6.43 -28.88 14.06
C ARG A 314 6.19 -28.46 15.52
N GLY A 315 4.97 -28.64 16.03
CA GLY A 315 4.58 -28.25 17.39
C GLY A 315 4.19 -26.78 17.55
N GLY A 316 4.01 -26.06 16.43
CA GLY A 316 3.60 -24.66 16.44
C GLY A 316 2.09 -24.49 16.42
N TRP A 317 1.63 -23.37 16.95
CA TRP A 317 0.24 -22.92 16.82
C TRP A 317 0.11 -21.94 15.66
N VAL A 318 -1.10 -21.82 15.11
CA VAL A 318 -1.44 -20.78 14.13
C VAL A 318 -2.49 -19.86 14.72
N VAL A 319 -2.23 -18.55 14.71
CA VAL A 319 -3.22 -17.54 15.10
C VAL A 319 -3.60 -16.76 13.85
N ARG A 320 -4.81 -17.02 13.32
CA ARG A 320 -5.33 -16.26 12.17
C ARG A 320 -5.91 -14.94 12.65
N MET A 321 -5.45 -13.87 12.04
CA MET A 321 -5.83 -12.49 12.30
C MET A 321 -6.57 -11.89 11.12
N GLY A 322 -7.30 -10.81 11.36
CA GLY A 322 -7.94 -10.03 10.32
C GLY A 322 -9.20 -9.32 10.80
N ASP A 323 -10.12 -9.08 9.87
CA ASP A 323 -11.38 -8.40 10.12
C ASP A 323 -12.46 -9.37 10.64
N PRO A 324 -13.34 -8.95 11.56
CA PRO A 324 -14.46 -9.78 12.04
C PRO A 324 -15.44 -10.22 10.95
N SER A 325 -15.50 -9.54 9.81
CA SER A 325 -16.34 -9.93 8.68
C SER A 325 -15.76 -11.11 7.89
N MET A 326 -14.57 -11.58 8.25
CA MET A 326 -13.90 -12.65 7.52
C MET A 326 -14.63 -13.98 7.69
N THR A 327 -14.58 -14.81 6.64
CA THR A 327 -15.17 -16.15 6.66
C THR A 327 -14.45 -16.98 7.72
N PRO A 328 -15.14 -17.53 8.74
CA PRO A 328 -14.52 -18.35 9.77
C PRO A 328 -13.79 -19.57 9.18
N LEU A 329 -12.63 -19.89 9.74
CA LEU A 329 -11.95 -21.16 9.46
C LEU A 329 -12.75 -22.34 10.01
N PRO A 330 -12.64 -23.53 9.40
CA PRO A 330 -13.11 -24.74 10.06
C PRO A 330 -12.36 -24.96 11.39
N PRO A 331 -12.99 -25.54 12.41
CA PRO A 331 -12.31 -25.88 13.66
C PRO A 331 -11.12 -26.80 13.40
N MET A 332 -9.95 -26.45 13.94
CA MET A 332 -8.69 -27.18 13.80
C MET A 332 -7.89 -27.10 15.10
N ASP A 333 -7.47 -28.22 15.66
CA ASP A 333 -6.68 -28.24 16.89
C ASP A 333 -5.35 -27.48 16.71
N GLY A 334 -4.96 -26.62 17.65
CA GLY A 334 -3.73 -25.83 17.49
C GLY A 334 -3.87 -24.62 16.56
N VAL A 335 -5.10 -24.27 16.15
CA VAL A 335 -5.41 -23.07 15.37
C VAL A 335 -6.39 -22.20 16.15
N ILE A 336 -6.05 -20.92 16.32
CA ILE A 336 -6.91 -19.90 16.91
C ILE A 336 -7.35 -18.96 15.78
N ASP A 337 -8.62 -19.00 15.40
CA ASP A 337 -9.19 -18.02 14.46
C ASP A 337 -9.57 -16.73 15.21
N TYR A 338 -8.54 -15.97 15.58
CA TYR A 338 -8.68 -14.74 16.35
C TYR A 338 -9.43 -13.65 15.59
N ALA A 339 -9.39 -13.64 14.25
CA ALA A 339 -10.11 -12.69 13.39
C ALA A 339 -11.61 -12.60 13.73
N VAL A 340 -12.24 -13.72 14.06
CA VAL A 340 -13.68 -13.82 14.40
C VAL A 340 -13.93 -14.02 15.91
N SER A 341 -12.88 -13.89 16.72
CA SER A 341 -12.96 -14.08 18.17
C SER A 341 -13.48 -12.83 18.89
N LYS A 342 -14.18 -13.04 20.01
CA LYS A 342 -14.57 -11.97 20.94
C LYS A 342 -13.40 -11.45 21.77
N ALA A 343 -12.26 -12.14 21.74
CA ALA A 343 -11.05 -11.76 22.46
C ALA A 343 -10.27 -10.61 21.79
N ARG A 344 -10.75 -10.09 20.65
CA ARG A 344 -10.07 -9.05 19.88
C ARG A 344 -9.90 -7.77 20.66
N GLN A 345 -8.65 -7.29 20.74
CA GLN A 345 -8.29 -6.01 21.33
C GLN A 345 -7.16 -5.38 20.51
N ASP A 346 -7.15 -4.05 20.40
CA ASP A 346 -6.18 -3.31 19.59
C ASP A 346 -4.72 -3.62 19.98
N TRP A 347 -4.43 -3.68 21.27
CA TRP A 347 -3.10 -4.04 21.77
C TRP A 347 -2.74 -5.51 21.53
N MET A 348 -3.74 -6.39 21.52
CA MET A 348 -3.53 -7.81 21.31
C MET A 348 -3.15 -8.07 19.85
N ASP A 349 -3.69 -7.28 18.91
CA ASP A 349 -3.27 -7.31 17.52
C ASP A 349 -1.76 -7.06 17.39
N ILE A 350 -1.23 -6.10 18.15
CA ILE A 350 0.21 -5.76 18.11
C ILE A 350 1.06 -6.83 18.78
N TYR A 351 0.60 -7.38 19.90
CA TYR A 351 1.26 -8.54 20.52
C TYR A 351 1.36 -9.71 19.54
N LEU A 352 0.27 -10.06 18.85
CA LEU A 352 0.24 -11.18 17.91
C LEU A 352 1.15 -10.95 16.70
N TRP A 353 1.28 -9.71 16.23
CA TRP A 353 2.23 -9.38 15.17
C TRP A 353 3.69 -9.34 15.60
N ALA A 354 3.96 -8.92 16.84
CA ALA A 354 5.32 -8.72 17.34
C ALA A 354 5.94 -9.94 18.04
N ALA A 355 5.11 -10.86 18.56
CA ALA A 355 5.57 -12.01 19.34
C ALA A 355 5.57 -13.34 18.57
N CYS A 356 5.00 -13.38 17.37
CA CYS A 356 5.00 -14.60 16.57
C CYS A 356 6.41 -14.96 16.08
N ARG A 357 6.60 -16.25 15.85
CA ARG A 357 7.88 -16.79 15.37
C ARG A 357 8.23 -16.28 13.97
N PHE A 358 7.21 -16.15 13.13
CA PHE A 358 7.21 -15.45 11.86
C PHE A 358 5.77 -15.13 11.46
N TYR A 359 5.60 -14.24 10.49
CA TYR A 359 4.32 -13.85 9.93
C TYR A 359 4.10 -14.50 8.56
N ILE A 360 2.86 -14.89 8.25
CA ILE A 360 2.44 -15.26 6.90
C ILE A 360 1.31 -14.32 6.48
N GLY A 361 1.41 -13.73 5.28
CA GLY A 361 0.24 -13.06 4.75
C GLY A 361 0.35 -12.42 3.37
N THR A 362 -0.81 -11.94 2.93
CA THR A 362 -1.01 -11.33 1.61
C THR A 362 -0.87 -9.80 1.64
N PRO A 363 -0.81 -9.11 0.48
CA PRO A 363 -0.62 -7.67 0.40
C PRO A 363 -1.68 -6.87 1.17
N SER A 364 -1.32 -6.41 2.37
CA SER A 364 -2.27 -5.79 3.30
C SER A 364 -1.56 -4.89 4.30
N GLY A 365 -2.31 -3.97 4.92
CA GLY A 365 -1.77 -3.06 5.92
C GLY A 365 -1.07 -3.77 7.10
N PRO A 366 -1.65 -4.85 7.67
CA PRO A 366 -1.01 -5.61 8.74
C PRO A 366 0.37 -6.16 8.40
N ALA A 367 0.66 -6.44 7.12
CA ALA A 367 1.96 -6.96 6.72
C ALA A 367 3.11 -5.99 7.08
N TRP A 368 2.86 -4.68 7.21
CA TRP A 368 3.89 -3.71 7.59
C TRP A 368 4.27 -3.71 9.07
N ILE A 369 3.59 -4.47 9.92
CA ILE A 369 3.79 -4.39 11.38
C ILE A 369 4.88 -5.35 11.88
N PRO A 370 4.83 -6.67 11.59
CA PRO A 370 5.80 -7.62 12.15
C PRO A 370 7.26 -7.21 11.93
N PRO A 371 7.68 -6.73 10.74
CA PRO A 371 9.07 -6.36 10.52
C PRO A 371 9.58 -5.18 11.36
N THR A 372 8.69 -4.28 11.81
CA THR A 372 9.08 -3.15 12.69
C THR A 372 9.55 -3.62 14.07
N PHE A 373 9.13 -4.84 14.45
CA PHE A 373 9.58 -5.57 15.64
C PHE A 373 10.66 -6.63 15.33
N GLY A 374 11.10 -6.73 14.08
CA GLY A 374 12.12 -7.68 13.64
C GLY A 374 11.59 -9.10 13.42
N VAL A 375 10.28 -9.27 13.22
CA VAL A 375 9.66 -10.57 12.93
C VAL A 375 9.77 -10.86 11.43
N PRO A 376 10.38 -12.00 11.02
CA PRO A 376 10.46 -12.41 9.61
C PRO A 376 9.08 -12.70 9.01
N CYS A 377 8.94 -12.45 7.71
CA CYS A 377 7.68 -12.63 6.99
C CYS A 377 7.80 -13.62 5.82
N VAL A 378 6.75 -14.41 5.61
CA VAL A 378 6.46 -15.11 4.35
C VAL A 378 5.34 -14.35 3.66
N ALA A 379 5.72 -13.50 2.72
CA ALA A 379 4.82 -12.65 1.95
C ALA A 379 4.30 -13.43 0.74
N THR A 380 3.05 -13.86 0.79
CA THR A 380 2.41 -14.72 -0.23
C THR A 380 1.45 -13.93 -1.10
N ASN A 381 1.15 -14.45 -2.28
CA ASN A 381 0.14 -13.92 -3.17
C ASN A 381 0.35 -12.42 -3.46
N TRP A 382 1.60 -12.03 -3.70
CA TRP A 382 1.93 -10.64 -3.94
C TRP A 382 1.78 -10.25 -5.41
N ASN A 383 0.79 -9.41 -5.73
CA ASN A 383 0.49 -9.03 -7.11
C ASN A 383 1.36 -7.87 -7.62
N ALA A 384 1.68 -6.89 -6.77
CA ALA A 384 2.50 -5.75 -7.15
C ALA A 384 3.96 -6.03 -6.79
N TYR A 385 4.71 -6.57 -7.75
CA TYR A 385 6.05 -7.10 -7.54
C TYR A 385 6.93 -6.03 -6.90
N LEU A 386 6.96 -4.83 -7.46
CA LEU A 386 7.82 -3.73 -7.02
C LEU A 386 7.43 -3.10 -5.67
N THR A 387 6.54 -3.69 -4.87
CA THR A 387 6.02 -3.08 -3.63
C THR A 387 6.47 -3.74 -2.34
N TRP A 388 6.96 -4.98 -2.34
CA TRP A 388 7.41 -5.67 -1.13
C TRP A 388 8.65 -6.49 -1.43
N ARG A 389 9.83 -6.03 -0.96
CA ARG A 389 11.05 -6.87 -0.85
C ARG A 389 12.11 -6.27 0.10
N TRP A 390 11.76 -5.44 1.08
CA TRP A 390 12.81 -4.64 1.74
C TRP A 390 13.51 -5.28 2.94
N PHE A 391 12.91 -6.25 3.65
CA PHE A 391 13.57 -6.92 4.79
C PHE A 391 14.31 -8.19 4.34
N GLY A 392 15.59 -8.32 4.69
CA GLY A 392 16.45 -9.41 4.21
C GLY A 392 16.09 -10.80 4.75
N GLN A 393 15.34 -10.86 5.85
CA GLN A 393 14.93 -12.11 6.49
C GLN A 393 13.65 -12.71 5.86
N ASP A 394 12.95 -11.94 5.03
CA ASP A 394 11.68 -12.35 4.47
C ASP A 394 11.83 -13.33 3.30
N ILE A 395 10.75 -14.07 3.06
CA ILE A 395 10.53 -14.87 1.85
C ILE A 395 9.36 -14.26 1.09
N PHE A 396 9.55 -14.03 -0.19
CA PHE A 396 8.58 -13.39 -1.08
C PHE A 396 8.06 -14.37 -2.13
N LEU A 397 6.74 -14.40 -2.32
CA LEU A 397 6.05 -15.18 -3.35
C LEU A 397 5.12 -14.26 -4.14
N PRO A 398 5.51 -13.88 -5.37
CA PRO A 398 4.62 -13.14 -6.24
C PRO A 398 3.51 -14.03 -6.79
N LYS A 399 2.36 -13.44 -7.11
CA LYS A 399 1.34 -14.06 -7.98
C LYS A 399 1.87 -14.11 -9.41
N LEU A 400 1.67 -15.21 -10.11
CA LEU A 400 2.04 -15.29 -11.53
C LEU A 400 1.04 -14.52 -12.39
N LEU A 401 1.47 -14.07 -13.57
CA LEU A 401 0.64 -13.35 -14.53
C LEU A 401 0.50 -14.18 -15.82
N TRP A 402 -0.74 -14.49 -16.19
CA TRP A 402 -1.09 -15.27 -17.38
C TRP A 402 -1.56 -14.34 -18.50
N LEU A 403 -0.86 -14.36 -19.63
CA LEU A 403 -1.23 -13.57 -20.81
C LEU A 403 -2.29 -14.34 -21.63
N ASN A 404 -3.51 -13.80 -21.69
CA ASN A 404 -4.65 -14.51 -22.25
C ASN A 404 -4.52 -14.76 -23.77
N SER A 405 -3.94 -13.81 -24.52
CA SER A 405 -3.77 -13.90 -25.97
C SER A 405 -2.78 -15.00 -26.39
N GLU A 406 -1.69 -15.15 -25.65
CA GLU A 406 -0.61 -16.10 -25.96
C GLU A 406 -0.71 -17.42 -25.20
N LYS A 407 -1.63 -17.53 -24.24
CA LYS A 407 -1.84 -18.72 -23.41
C LYS A 407 -0.55 -19.21 -22.74
N ARG A 408 0.18 -18.29 -22.12
CA ARG A 408 1.40 -18.57 -21.36
C ARG A 408 1.53 -17.65 -20.16
N TYR A 409 2.37 -18.04 -19.22
CA TYR A 409 2.84 -17.12 -18.18
C TYR A 409 3.80 -16.09 -18.77
N LEU A 410 3.72 -14.86 -18.24
CA LEU A 410 4.71 -13.82 -18.49
C LEU A 410 5.99 -14.14 -17.72
N LYS A 411 7.14 -13.92 -18.37
CA LYS A 411 8.45 -13.96 -17.73
C LYS A 411 8.58 -12.80 -16.75
N PHE A 412 9.39 -12.97 -15.71
CA PHE A 412 9.60 -11.91 -14.72
C PHE A 412 10.17 -10.63 -15.33
N THR A 413 11.04 -10.74 -16.35
CA THR A 413 11.55 -9.60 -17.11
C THR A 413 10.45 -8.84 -17.86
N GLU A 414 9.44 -9.52 -18.40
CA GLU A 414 8.29 -8.90 -19.07
C GLU A 414 7.40 -8.15 -18.06
N VAL A 415 7.14 -8.78 -16.91
CA VAL A 415 6.33 -8.17 -15.83
C VAL A 415 7.03 -6.93 -15.26
N LEU A 416 8.29 -7.07 -14.88
CA LEU A 416 9.07 -5.98 -14.29
C LEU A 416 9.36 -4.87 -15.31
N GLY A 417 9.46 -5.22 -16.60
CA GLY A 417 9.67 -4.29 -17.70
C GLY A 417 8.50 -3.34 -17.96
N THR A 418 7.28 -3.70 -17.56
CA THR A 418 6.04 -2.99 -17.90
C THR A 418 5.33 -2.44 -16.66
N PRO A 419 4.25 -1.65 -16.79
CA PRO A 419 3.45 -1.20 -15.64
C PRO A 419 2.88 -2.34 -14.79
N LEU A 420 2.78 -3.57 -15.34
CA LEU A 420 2.31 -4.76 -14.63
C LEU A 420 3.07 -5.01 -13.32
N GLY A 421 4.39 -4.77 -13.29
CA GLY A 421 5.21 -4.99 -12.10
C GLY A 421 4.87 -4.09 -10.91
N SER A 422 4.16 -2.97 -11.12
CA SER A 422 3.73 -2.05 -10.05
C SER A 422 2.22 -1.93 -9.90
N ALA A 423 1.44 -2.52 -10.81
CA ALA A 423 -0.01 -2.35 -10.79
C ALA A 423 -0.66 -3.09 -9.62
N GLU A 424 -1.66 -2.46 -9.02
CA GLU A 424 -2.47 -3.03 -7.94
C GLU A 424 -3.93 -3.21 -8.32
N ALA A 425 -4.42 -2.44 -9.30
CA ALA A 425 -5.82 -2.42 -9.69
C ALA A 425 -6.16 -3.60 -10.62
N PRO A 426 -7.10 -4.51 -10.26
CA PRO A 426 -7.52 -5.62 -11.12
C PRO A 426 -7.96 -5.19 -12.52
N ALA A 427 -8.66 -4.07 -12.60
CA ALA A 427 -9.16 -3.52 -13.86
C ALA A 427 -8.05 -3.19 -14.87
N TYR A 428 -6.84 -2.85 -14.40
CA TYR A 428 -5.71 -2.64 -15.29
C TYR A 428 -5.28 -3.96 -15.94
N PHE A 429 -5.11 -5.03 -15.17
CA PHE A 429 -4.72 -6.35 -15.69
C PHE A 429 -5.75 -6.87 -16.71
N GLU A 430 -7.04 -6.73 -16.40
CA GLU A 430 -8.13 -7.07 -17.32
C GLU A 430 -8.07 -6.26 -18.62
N SER A 431 -7.86 -4.94 -18.52
CA SER A 431 -7.78 -4.06 -19.70
C SER A 431 -6.64 -4.40 -20.67
N VAL A 432 -5.59 -5.06 -20.18
CA VAL A 432 -4.45 -5.50 -21.00
C VAL A 432 -4.45 -7.01 -21.27
N GLY A 433 -5.55 -7.71 -20.96
CA GLY A 433 -5.71 -9.13 -21.25
C GLY A 433 -4.82 -10.05 -20.40
N VAL A 434 -4.52 -9.65 -19.16
CA VAL A 434 -3.69 -10.41 -18.22
C VAL A 434 -4.55 -10.92 -17.05
N THR A 435 -4.41 -12.20 -16.75
CA THR A 435 -5.05 -12.84 -15.59
C THR A 435 -4.02 -13.01 -14.47
N ILE A 436 -4.38 -12.61 -13.26
CA ILE A 436 -3.55 -12.79 -12.06
C ILE A 436 -3.80 -14.19 -11.49
N VAL A 437 -2.74 -14.93 -11.20
CA VAL A 437 -2.80 -16.33 -10.74
C VAL A 437 -2.25 -16.44 -9.31
N ASP A 438 -3.10 -16.89 -8.41
CA ASP A 438 -2.76 -17.12 -7.01
C ASP A 438 -1.65 -18.17 -6.85
N ASN A 439 -0.87 -18.04 -5.78
CA ASN A 439 0.06 -19.11 -5.40
C ASN A 439 -0.71 -20.37 -5.02
N THR A 440 -0.17 -21.51 -5.43
CA THR A 440 -0.73 -22.83 -5.09
C THR A 440 -0.49 -23.16 -3.61
N ALA A 441 -1.23 -24.13 -3.08
CA ALA A 441 -1.05 -24.56 -1.70
C ALA A 441 0.35 -25.15 -1.47
N GLU A 442 0.89 -25.83 -2.48
CA GLU A 442 2.23 -26.41 -2.50
C GLU A 442 3.30 -25.31 -2.42
N GLU A 443 3.20 -24.26 -3.25
CA GLU A 443 4.14 -23.14 -3.24
C GLU A 443 4.20 -22.42 -1.89
N ILE A 444 3.03 -22.18 -1.29
CA ILE A 444 2.91 -21.54 0.02
C ILE A 444 3.55 -22.45 1.09
N THR A 445 3.22 -23.74 1.08
CA THR A 445 3.72 -24.71 2.07
C THR A 445 5.22 -24.87 1.99
N GLU A 446 5.80 -24.99 0.79
CA GLU A 446 7.25 -25.09 0.60
C GLU A 446 8.00 -23.86 1.13
N SER A 447 7.40 -22.68 0.98
CA SER A 447 7.99 -21.43 1.49
C SER A 447 7.88 -21.30 3.01
N VAL A 448 6.82 -21.84 3.59
CA VAL A 448 6.69 -21.96 5.06
C VAL A 448 7.70 -22.97 5.62
N VAL A 449 7.90 -24.11 4.95
CA VAL A 449 8.96 -25.07 5.29
C VAL A 449 10.33 -24.39 5.21
N GLU A 450 10.60 -23.64 4.14
CA GLU A 450 11.86 -22.91 4.00
C GLU A 450 12.06 -21.92 5.16
N MET A 451 11.05 -21.13 5.52
CA MET A 451 11.13 -20.21 6.67
C MET A 451 11.43 -20.95 7.97
N LEU A 452 10.71 -22.03 8.26
CA LEU A 452 10.93 -22.85 9.45
C LEU A 452 12.37 -23.41 9.50
N ASP A 453 12.83 -23.99 8.39
CA ASP A 453 14.18 -24.55 8.31
C ASP A 453 15.26 -23.47 8.42
N ARG A 454 15.02 -22.24 7.92
CA ARG A 454 15.92 -21.08 8.14
C ARG A 454 16.00 -20.72 9.61
N LEU A 455 14.86 -20.57 10.29
CA LEU A 455 14.79 -20.21 11.71
C LEU A 455 15.35 -21.30 12.64
N GLU A 456 15.36 -22.56 12.18
CA GLU A 456 15.98 -23.69 12.88
C GLU A 456 17.47 -23.87 12.56
N GLY A 457 18.05 -23.03 11.69
CA GLY A 457 19.45 -23.15 11.25
C GLY A 457 19.74 -24.37 10.38
N LYS A 458 18.70 -24.97 9.79
CA LYS A 458 18.77 -26.18 8.95
C LYS A 458 18.79 -25.88 7.46
N SER A 459 18.43 -24.66 7.05
CA SER A 459 18.38 -24.28 5.64
C SER A 459 19.76 -24.38 4.98
N LYS A 460 19.79 -25.02 3.81
CA LYS A 460 20.95 -25.10 2.92
C LYS A 460 20.50 -24.70 1.52
N TYR A 461 21.22 -23.76 0.93
CA TYR A 461 21.05 -23.35 -0.45
C TYR A 461 22.20 -23.93 -1.27
N CYS A 462 21.88 -24.58 -2.39
CA CYS A 462 22.91 -25.06 -3.31
C CYS A 462 23.32 -23.94 -4.28
N THR A 463 24.40 -24.16 -5.04
CA THR A 463 24.88 -23.19 -6.03
C THR A 463 23.79 -22.80 -7.04
N GLU A 464 23.00 -23.77 -7.52
CA GLU A 464 21.92 -23.49 -8.48
C GLU A 464 20.81 -22.61 -7.86
N ASP A 465 20.50 -22.78 -6.57
CA ASP A 465 19.50 -21.96 -5.89
C ASP A 465 19.97 -20.49 -5.84
N GLU A 466 21.25 -20.28 -5.54
CA GLU A 466 21.82 -18.93 -5.52
C GLU A 466 21.90 -18.32 -6.92
N GLU A 467 22.21 -19.11 -7.95
CA GLU A 467 22.19 -18.66 -9.33
C GLU A 467 20.78 -18.27 -9.80
N ARG A 468 19.75 -19.07 -9.51
CA ARG A 468 18.35 -18.73 -9.82
C ARG A 468 17.92 -17.44 -9.14
N ASN A 469 18.22 -17.30 -7.84
CA ASN A 469 17.87 -16.07 -7.11
C ASN A 469 18.63 -14.87 -7.67
N LYS A 470 19.93 -15.00 -7.98
CA LYS A 470 20.72 -13.92 -8.59
C LYS A 470 20.21 -13.51 -9.97
N ARG A 471 19.76 -14.46 -10.81
CA ARG A 471 19.14 -14.15 -12.11
C ARG A 471 17.85 -13.34 -11.92
N PHE A 472 17.00 -13.74 -10.99
CA PHE A 472 15.80 -12.97 -10.63
C PHE A 472 16.15 -11.57 -10.13
N GLU A 473 17.15 -11.43 -9.24
CA GLU A 473 17.63 -10.12 -8.77
C GLU A 473 18.15 -9.25 -9.91
N THR A 474 18.77 -9.85 -10.93
CA THR A 474 19.30 -9.11 -12.08
C THR A 474 18.17 -8.58 -12.96
N ALA A 475 17.11 -9.38 -13.18
CA ALA A 475 15.90 -8.89 -13.84
C ALA A 475 15.29 -7.69 -13.09
N TRP A 476 15.34 -7.74 -11.75
CA TRP A 476 14.83 -6.70 -10.86
C TRP A 476 15.65 -5.42 -10.83
N SER A 477 16.97 -5.52 -10.75
CA SER A 477 17.88 -4.39 -10.55
C SER A 477 17.88 -3.39 -11.71
N THR A 478 17.36 -3.79 -12.89
CA THR A 478 17.10 -2.90 -14.03
C THR A 478 16.14 -1.75 -13.70
N LYS A 479 15.47 -1.77 -12.55
CA LYS A 479 14.52 -0.75 -12.05
C LYS A 479 15.10 0.16 -10.96
N ALA A 480 16.42 0.33 -10.95
CA ALA A 480 17.19 1.25 -10.09
C ALA A 480 17.34 0.87 -8.60
N TYR A 481 16.81 -0.28 -8.14
CA TYR A 481 17.06 -0.75 -6.77
C TYR A 481 16.98 -2.28 -6.66
N LYS A 482 17.59 -2.82 -5.60
CA LYS A 482 17.60 -4.25 -5.27
C LYS A 482 16.76 -4.48 -4.01
N GLY A 483 15.86 -5.46 -4.04
CA GLY A 483 15.18 -5.93 -2.83
C GLY A 483 16.14 -6.75 -1.94
N ALA A 484 15.90 -6.76 -0.64
CA ALA A 484 16.62 -7.61 0.32
C ALA A 484 15.96 -8.99 0.50
N ALA A 485 14.62 -9.09 0.41
CA ALA A 485 13.88 -10.34 0.62
C ALA A 485 14.14 -11.35 -0.49
N ARG A 486 14.33 -12.64 -0.17
CA ARG A 486 14.55 -13.70 -1.16
C ARG A 486 13.22 -14.18 -1.77
N ILE A 487 13.21 -14.62 -3.03
CA ILE A 487 12.07 -15.42 -3.54
C ILE A 487 12.15 -16.83 -2.95
N GLY A 488 10.99 -17.44 -2.67
CA GLY A 488 10.94 -18.84 -2.23
C GLY A 488 11.76 -19.77 -3.13
N ARG A 489 12.60 -20.61 -2.53
CA ARG A 489 13.56 -21.48 -3.25
C ARG A 489 12.85 -22.42 -4.22
N GLU A 490 11.89 -23.18 -3.73
CA GLU A 490 11.16 -24.14 -4.58
C GLU A 490 10.27 -23.43 -5.60
N PHE A 491 9.78 -22.23 -5.30
CA PHE A 491 9.06 -21.40 -6.26
C PHE A 491 9.95 -21.02 -7.46
N LEU A 492 11.17 -20.50 -7.23
CA LEU A 492 12.10 -20.20 -8.33
C LEU A 492 12.53 -21.44 -9.10
N LYS A 493 12.68 -22.57 -8.41
CA LYS A 493 13.05 -23.84 -9.06
C LYS A 493 11.93 -24.36 -9.96
N ARG A 494 10.68 -24.30 -9.49
CA ARG A 494 9.48 -24.69 -10.25
C ARG A 494 9.29 -23.82 -11.49
N HIS A 495 9.53 -22.52 -11.36
CA HIS A 495 9.29 -21.53 -12.41
C HIS A 495 10.59 -21.01 -13.04
N ALA A 496 11.61 -21.88 -13.14
CA ALA A 496 12.94 -21.50 -13.61
C ALA A 496 12.96 -21.04 -15.08
N ASP A 497 11.95 -21.44 -15.86
CA ASP A 497 11.70 -21.01 -17.25
C ASP A 497 11.18 -19.57 -17.35
N LEU A 498 10.63 -19.02 -16.26
CA LEU A 498 10.12 -17.65 -16.18
C LEU A 498 11.19 -16.61 -15.78
N ILE A 499 12.38 -17.06 -15.35
CA ILE A 499 13.48 -16.22 -14.83
C ILE A 499 14.32 -15.57 -15.94
#